data_AF-A0A6L5FZ31-F1
#
_entry.id   AF-A0A6L5FZ31-F1
#
_cell.length_a   1.000
_cell.length_b   1.000
_cell.length_c   1.000
_cell.angle_alpha   90.00
_cell.angle_beta   90.00
_cell.angle_gamma   90.00
#
_symmetry.space_group_name_H-M   'P 1'
#
loop_
_entity.id
_entity.type
_entity.pdbx_description
1 polymer ?
#
loop_
_entity_poly.entity_id
_entity_poly.type
_entity_poly.pdbx_seq_one_letter_code
_entity_poly.pdbx_strand_id
1 'polypeptide(L)'
;MLDRGLRATFRNFSTLFFVVAIVLVPLNLVVTYVYRDAVRVREIETQIREFETEEILGVDADRLDEADRARTIVLLAELLLLSVFLGAARKVFDDDDAGLVPKASTALARGVVRPRLAPFLGAPGVTLSAAVLAGLVWLLLSRIGDIASEALYDEAAWAGVGLVRGLAFAISLPFLLGPVAYGSLGVKGVPPGEPTS
;
A
#
# COMPACT_ATOMS: atom_id res chain seq x y z
N MET A 1 18.51 7.24 10.59
CA MET A 1 17.18 7.81 10.24
C MET A 1 16.14 6.72 10.04
N LEU A 2 16.44 5.68 9.26
CA LEU A 2 15.55 4.53 9.06
C LEU A 2 15.08 3.88 10.37
N ASP A 3 15.99 3.54 11.28
CA ASP A 3 15.66 2.90 12.56
C ASP A 3 14.68 3.72 13.43
N ARG A 4 14.95 5.02 13.63
CA ARG A 4 14.02 5.93 14.32
C ARG A 4 12.67 6.02 13.62
N GLY A 5 12.68 6.08 12.29
CA GLY A 5 11.46 6.08 11.48
C GLY A 5 10.64 4.79 11.65
N LEU A 6 11.29 3.63 11.68
CA LEU A 6 10.64 2.35 11.92
C LEU A 6 10.07 2.27 13.34
N ARG A 7 10.82 2.71 14.36
CA ARG A 7 10.32 2.75 15.74
C ARG A 7 9.09 3.66 15.88
N ALA A 8 9.09 4.82 15.23
CA ALA A 8 7.92 5.71 15.16
C ALA A 8 6.74 5.08 14.40
N THR A 9 7.03 4.33 13.34
CA THR A 9 6.03 3.56 12.57
C THR A 9 5.37 2.51 13.44
N PHE A 10 6.15 1.72 14.20
CA PHE A 10 5.62 0.71 15.10
C PHE A 10 4.76 1.33 16.22
N ARG A 11 5.21 2.45 16.81
CA ARG A 11 4.44 3.17 17.84
C ARG A 11 3.06 3.62 17.33
N ASN A 12 2.98 4.02 16.06
CA ASN A 12 1.77 4.55 15.44
C ASN A 12 1.12 3.61 14.43
N PHE A 13 1.49 2.32 14.46
CA PHE A 13 1.18 1.39 13.37
C PHE A 13 -0.32 1.30 13.11
N SER A 14 -1.12 1.15 14.17
CA SER A 14 -2.59 1.05 14.04
C SER A 14 -3.20 2.25 13.33
N THR A 15 -2.78 3.47 13.68
CA THR A 15 -3.31 4.69 13.05
C THR A 15 -2.88 4.80 11.58
N LEU A 16 -1.61 4.51 11.28
CA LEU A 16 -1.09 4.51 9.91
C LEU A 16 -1.76 3.43 9.05
N PHE A 17 -1.94 2.24 9.61
CA PHE A 17 -2.68 1.15 8.99
C PHE A 17 -4.11 1.60 8.66
N PHE A 18 -4.85 2.18 9.61
CA PHE A 18 -6.23 2.64 9.36
C PHE A 18 -6.30 3.74 8.31
N VAL A 19 -5.37 4.70 8.30
CA VAL A 19 -5.28 5.75 7.27
C VAL A 19 -5.22 5.14 5.87
N VAL A 20 -4.46 4.07 5.70
CA VAL A 20 -4.28 3.41 4.40
C VAL A 20 -5.44 2.45 4.11
N ALA A 21 -5.85 1.64 5.09
CA ALA A 21 -6.86 0.60 4.95
C ALA A 21 -8.24 1.16 4.56
N ILE A 22 -8.65 2.30 5.12
CA ILE A 22 -9.93 2.96 4.82
C ILE A 22 -10.07 3.28 3.32
N VAL A 23 -8.97 3.46 2.61
CA VAL A 23 -8.96 3.80 1.19
C VAL A 23 -8.64 2.58 0.33
N LEU A 24 -7.53 1.88 0.62
CA LEU A 24 -7.03 0.83 -0.26
C LEU A 24 -7.86 -0.46 -0.21
N VAL A 25 -8.43 -0.82 0.94
CA VAL A 25 -9.25 -2.04 1.04
C VAL A 25 -10.54 -1.90 0.23
N PRO A 26 -11.36 -0.85 0.40
CA PRO A 26 -12.54 -0.66 -0.44
C PRO A 26 -12.19 -0.49 -1.92
N LEU A 27 -11.12 0.25 -2.24
CA LEU A 27 -10.69 0.43 -3.63
C LEU A 27 -10.37 -0.93 -4.30
N ASN A 28 -9.56 -1.75 -3.66
CA ASN A 28 -9.20 -3.07 -4.20
C ASN A 28 -10.41 -3.99 -4.26
N LEU A 29 -11.31 -3.98 -3.26
CA LEU A 29 -12.55 -4.76 -3.30
C LEU A 29 -13.47 -4.35 -4.46
N VAL A 30 -13.67 -3.05 -4.69
CA VAL A 30 -14.51 -2.56 -5.80
C VAL A 30 -13.92 -2.97 -7.14
N VAL A 31 -12.60 -2.84 -7.32
CA VAL A 31 -11.93 -3.24 -8.56
C VAL A 31 -12.09 -4.74 -8.80
N THR A 32 -11.81 -5.58 -7.80
CA THR A 32 -11.93 -7.02 -7.96
C THR A 32 -13.39 -7.46 -8.14
N TYR A 33 -14.36 -6.74 -7.58
CA TYR A 33 -15.78 -6.96 -7.83
C TYR A 33 -16.18 -6.62 -9.27
N VAL A 34 -15.78 -5.45 -9.80
CA VAL A 34 -16.10 -5.01 -11.16
C VAL A 34 -15.51 -5.98 -12.20
N TYR A 35 -14.30 -6.48 -11.97
CA TYR A 35 -13.60 -7.38 -12.88
C TYR A 35 -13.60 -8.84 -12.40
N ARG A 36 -14.60 -9.24 -11.62
CA ARG A 36 -14.69 -10.58 -10.99
C ARG A 36 -14.58 -11.73 -12.00
N ASP A 37 -15.12 -11.54 -13.21
CA ASP A 37 -15.10 -12.56 -14.26
C ASP A 37 -13.67 -12.77 -14.78
N ALA A 38 -12.88 -11.70 -14.95
CA ALA A 38 -11.48 -11.78 -15.37
C ALA A 38 -10.57 -12.37 -14.27
N VAL A 39 -10.89 -12.11 -13.00
CA VAL A 39 -10.17 -12.68 -11.84
C VAL A 39 -10.39 -14.20 -11.78
N ARG A 40 -11.64 -14.63 -11.93
CA ARG A 40 -12.00 -16.06 -11.98
C ARG A 40 -11.29 -16.79 -13.12
N VAL A 41 -11.20 -16.17 -14.30
CA VAL A 41 -10.49 -16.73 -15.45
C VAL A 41 -8.98 -16.86 -15.19
N ARG A 42 -8.33 -15.84 -14.61
CA ARG A 42 -6.89 -15.88 -14.28
C ARG A 42 -6.53 -16.95 -13.26
N GLU A 43 -7.38 -17.20 -12.27
CA GLU A 43 -7.19 -18.30 -11.30
C GLU A 43 -7.24 -19.66 -12.00
N ILE A 44 -8.19 -19.85 -12.91
CA ILE A 44 -8.32 -21.07 -13.73
C ILE A 44 -7.10 -21.23 -14.66
N GLU A 45 -6.66 -20.17 -15.33
CA GLU A 45 -5.50 -20.21 -16.23
C GLU A 45 -4.19 -20.53 -15.48
N THR A 46 -4.02 -20.03 -14.25
CA THR A 46 -2.85 -20.32 -13.41
C THR A 46 -2.82 -21.79 -12.99
N GLN A 47 -3.99 -22.39 -12.73
CA GLN A 47 -4.12 -23.83 -12.43
C GLN A 47 -3.94 -24.71 -13.66
N ILE A 48 -4.39 -24.26 -14.83
CA ILE A 48 -4.20 -24.99 -16.09
C ILE A 48 -2.75 -24.93 -16.53
N ARG A 49 -1.99 -23.87 -16.23
CA ARG A 49 -0.56 -23.77 -16.62
C ARG A 49 0.35 -24.82 -15.96
N GLU A 50 -0.13 -25.57 -14.96
CA GLU A 50 0.54 -26.77 -14.42
C GLU A 50 0.28 -28.04 -15.25
N PHE A 51 -0.68 -28.02 -16.17
CA PHE A 51 -0.97 -29.09 -17.11
C PHE A 51 -0.69 -28.59 -18.55
N GLU A 52 0.25 -29.21 -19.25
CA GLU A 52 0.72 -28.76 -20.56
C GLU A 52 -0.40 -28.40 -21.54
N THR A 53 -0.24 -27.22 -22.14
CA THR A 53 -0.69 -26.80 -23.48
C THR A 53 -2.08 -27.24 -23.91
N GLU A 54 -3.07 -26.36 -23.76
CA GLU A 54 -4.02 -26.12 -24.85
C GLU A 54 -4.78 -24.80 -24.68
N GLU A 55 -4.78 -24.03 -25.76
CA GLU A 55 -5.41 -22.74 -25.97
C GLU A 55 -6.94 -22.90 -25.97
N ILE A 56 -7.54 -23.15 -24.80
CA ILE A 56 -8.99 -23.38 -24.68
C ILE A 56 -9.56 -22.53 -23.55
N LEU A 57 -9.67 -21.22 -23.75
CA LEU A 57 -10.59 -20.40 -22.98
C LEU A 57 -11.20 -19.37 -23.92
N GLY A 58 -12.48 -19.56 -24.27
CA GLY A 58 -13.32 -18.64 -25.04
C GLY A 58 -13.64 -17.37 -24.25
N VAL A 59 -12.60 -16.64 -23.87
CA VAL A 59 -12.67 -15.35 -23.20
C VAL A 59 -12.24 -14.32 -24.23
N ASP A 60 -13.11 -13.35 -24.49
CA ASP A 60 -12.81 -12.23 -25.38
C ASP A 60 -11.49 -11.57 -24.97
N ALA A 61 -10.53 -11.52 -25.89
CA ALA A 61 -9.26 -10.83 -25.69
C ALA A 61 -9.49 -9.38 -25.20
N ASP A 62 -10.57 -8.77 -25.67
CA ASP A 62 -11.01 -7.43 -25.27
C ASP A 62 -11.29 -7.30 -23.75
N ARG A 63 -11.79 -8.36 -23.09
CA ARG A 63 -12.04 -8.34 -21.64
C ARG A 63 -10.77 -8.50 -20.81
N LEU A 64 -9.79 -9.24 -21.32
CA LEU A 64 -8.46 -9.36 -20.68
C LEU A 64 -7.71 -8.02 -20.79
N ASP A 65 -7.75 -7.39 -21.96
CA ASP A 65 -7.19 -6.06 -22.19
C ASP A 65 -7.84 -4.99 -21.31
N GLU A 66 -9.17 -5.04 -21.14
CA GLU A 66 -9.90 -4.13 -20.27
C GLU A 66 -9.52 -4.32 -18.79
N ALA A 67 -9.38 -5.58 -18.33
CA ALA A 67 -8.94 -5.88 -16.97
C ALA A 67 -7.51 -5.40 -16.70
N ASP A 68 -6.61 -5.53 -17.69
CA ASP A 68 -5.24 -5.04 -17.56
C ASP A 68 -5.16 -3.51 -17.56
N ARG A 69 -5.93 -2.83 -18.43
CA ARG A 69 -6.07 -1.36 -18.37
C ARG A 69 -6.62 -0.89 -17.04
N ALA A 70 -7.65 -1.56 -16.52
CA ALA A 70 -8.22 -1.23 -15.22
C ALA A 70 -7.19 -1.39 -14.10
N ARG A 71 -6.39 -2.47 -14.13
CA ARG A 71 -5.29 -2.67 -13.20
C ARG A 71 -4.25 -1.56 -13.29
N THR A 72 -3.91 -1.10 -14.49
CA THR A 72 -3.02 0.05 -14.69
C THR A 72 -3.60 1.32 -14.10
N ILE A 73 -4.89 1.60 -14.32
CA ILE A 73 -5.58 2.77 -13.76
C ILE A 73 -5.55 2.75 -12.23
N VAL A 74 -5.83 1.59 -11.63
CA VAL A 74 -5.80 1.41 -10.17
C VAL A 74 -4.38 1.62 -9.64
N LEU A 75 -3.38 1.10 -10.33
CA LEU A 75 -1.98 1.30 -9.95
C LEU A 75 -1.61 2.79 -10.03
N LEU A 76 -2.04 3.52 -11.06
CA LEU A 76 -1.84 4.96 -11.16
C LEU A 76 -2.56 5.71 -10.02
N ALA A 77 -3.78 5.31 -9.67
CA ALA A 77 -4.52 5.87 -8.56
C ALA A 77 -3.80 5.61 -7.21
N GLU A 78 -3.33 4.38 -6.98
CA GLU A 78 -2.55 4.01 -5.80
C GLU A 78 -1.25 4.83 -5.70
N LEU A 79 -0.55 5.04 -6.82
CA LEU A 79 0.64 5.91 -6.88
C LEU A 79 0.32 7.36 -6.51
N LEU A 80 -0.79 7.91 -7.00
CA LEU A 80 -1.23 9.26 -6.63
C LEU A 80 -1.58 9.35 -5.15
N LEU A 81 -2.22 8.31 -4.59
CA LEU A 81 -2.57 8.22 -3.18
C LEU A 81 -1.36 8.18 -2.24
N LEU A 82 -0.18 7.73 -2.70
CA LEU A 82 1.06 7.78 -1.90
C LEU A 82 1.34 9.19 -1.37
N SER A 83 1.10 10.22 -2.20
CA SER A 83 1.32 11.62 -1.81
C SER A 83 0.38 12.07 -0.68
N VAL A 84 -0.85 11.56 -0.68
CA VAL A 84 -1.88 11.80 0.33
C VAL A 84 -1.53 11.06 1.62
N PHE A 85 -1.21 9.76 1.52
CA PHE A 85 -0.85 8.96 2.67
C PHE A 85 0.44 9.45 3.36
N LEU A 86 1.40 9.96 2.59
CA LEU A 86 2.60 10.56 3.14
C LEU A 86 2.27 11.84 3.92
N GLY A 87 1.39 12.69 3.40
CA GLY A 87 0.87 13.86 4.11
C GLY A 87 0.15 13.48 5.41
N ALA A 88 -0.64 12.41 5.38
CA ALA A 88 -1.35 11.88 6.54
C ALA A 88 -0.38 11.29 7.58
N ALA A 89 0.62 10.50 7.16
CA ALA A 89 1.63 9.93 8.04
C ALA A 89 2.42 11.01 8.79
N ARG A 90 2.76 12.11 8.11
CA ARG A 90 3.40 13.26 8.77
C ARG A 90 2.50 13.87 9.83
N LYS A 91 1.20 14.02 9.57
CA LYS A 91 0.25 14.54 10.58
C LYS A 91 0.14 13.61 11.78
N VAL A 92 0.18 12.29 11.56
CA VAL A 92 0.20 11.31 12.67
C VAL A 92 1.42 11.52 13.56
N PHE A 93 2.60 11.72 12.97
CA PHE A 93 3.81 11.98 13.75
C PHE A 93 3.83 13.37 14.39
N ASP A 94 3.36 14.42 13.70
CA ASP A 94 3.23 15.76 14.28
C ASP A 94 2.31 15.75 15.52
N ASP A 95 1.24 14.95 15.50
CA ASP A 95 0.31 14.81 16.64
C ASP A 95 0.92 14.04 17.81
N ASP A 96 1.59 12.93 17.50
CA ASP A 96 2.25 12.07 18.48
C ASP A 96 3.42 12.81 19.18
N ASP A 97 4.22 13.57 18.43
CA ASP A 97 5.29 14.41 18.98
C ASP A 97 4.74 15.58 19.82
N ALA A 98 3.52 16.03 19.55
CA ALA A 98 2.80 17.03 20.37
C ALA A 98 2.10 16.41 21.60
N GLY A 99 2.22 15.09 21.82
CA GLY A 99 1.55 14.38 22.92
C GLY A 99 0.04 14.21 22.74
N LEU A 100 -0.47 14.42 21.53
CA LEU A 100 -1.88 14.23 21.18
C LEU A 100 -2.11 12.79 20.71
N VAL A 101 -3.32 12.26 20.89
CA VAL A 101 -3.71 10.96 20.34
C VAL A 101 -3.95 11.09 18.83
N PRO A 102 -3.14 10.46 17.97
CA PRO A 102 -3.27 10.61 16.52
C PRO A 102 -4.56 9.96 16.01
N LYS A 103 -5.34 10.69 15.21
CA LYS A 103 -6.59 10.18 14.60
C LYS A 103 -6.46 10.02 13.09
N ALA A 104 -6.89 8.87 12.59
CA ALA A 104 -6.81 8.53 11.17
C ALA A 104 -7.62 9.50 10.28
N SER A 105 -8.82 9.90 10.72
CA SER A 105 -9.69 10.82 9.97
C SER A 105 -9.06 12.20 9.78
N THR A 106 -8.50 12.77 10.84
CA THR A 106 -7.83 14.08 10.77
C THR A 106 -6.53 14.03 9.99
N ALA A 107 -5.78 12.93 10.10
CA ALA A 107 -4.57 12.71 9.34
C ALA A 107 -4.87 12.61 7.83
N LEU A 108 -5.86 11.80 7.46
CA LEU A 108 -6.27 11.63 6.07
C LEU A 108 -6.78 12.93 5.47
N ALA A 109 -7.64 13.68 6.19
CA ALA A 109 -8.13 14.99 5.74
C ALA A 109 -6.97 15.95 5.44
N ARG A 110 -5.93 15.96 6.28
CA ARG A 110 -4.74 16.79 6.03
C ARG A 110 -3.90 16.29 4.85
N GLY A 111 -3.78 14.98 4.68
CA GLY A 111 -3.11 14.36 3.54
C GLY A 111 -3.74 14.78 2.20
N VAL A 112 -5.08 14.82 2.15
CA VAL A 112 -5.83 15.23 0.95
C VAL A 112 -5.63 16.71 0.65
N VAL A 113 -5.64 17.58 1.67
CA VAL A 113 -5.49 19.03 1.49
C VAL A 113 -4.04 19.43 1.15
N ARG A 114 -3.04 18.65 1.59
CA ARG A 114 -1.62 18.95 1.36
C ARG A 114 -0.83 17.71 0.92
N PRO A 115 -1.09 17.19 -0.29
CA PRO A 115 -0.31 16.10 -0.84
C PRO A 115 1.14 16.53 -1.04
N ARG A 116 2.10 15.64 -0.74
CA ARG A 116 3.54 15.94 -0.88
C ARG A 116 4.31 14.73 -1.40
N LEU A 117 5.03 14.93 -2.51
CA LEU A 117 5.96 13.94 -3.06
C LEU A 117 7.44 14.29 -2.80
N ALA A 118 7.75 15.57 -2.57
CA ALA A 118 9.11 16.05 -2.32
C ALA A 118 9.89 15.24 -1.26
N PRO A 119 9.29 14.74 -0.16
CA PRO A 119 9.99 13.90 0.80
C PRO A 119 10.59 12.60 0.24
N PHE A 120 9.93 11.98 -0.75
CA PHE A 120 10.45 10.75 -1.37
C PHE A 120 11.76 11.01 -2.13
N LEU A 121 11.90 12.21 -2.71
CA LEU A 121 13.07 12.64 -3.49
C LEU A 121 14.22 13.17 -2.62
N GLY A 122 13.93 13.67 -1.42
CA GLY A 122 14.92 14.29 -0.54
C GLY A 122 15.83 13.33 0.23
N ALA A 123 15.51 12.03 0.28
CA ALA A 123 16.29 11.01 1.00
C ALA A 123 16.24 9.64 0.29
N PRO A 124 16.84 9.51 -0.91
CA PRO A 124 16.66 8.34 -1.78
C PRO A 124 17.11 7.03 -1.12
N GLY A 125 18.16 7.06 -0.29
CA GLY A 125 18.63 5.87 0.44
C GLY A 125 17.60 5.36 1.46
N VAL A 126 16.97 6.26 2.23
CA VAL A 126 15.93 5.88 3.20
C VAL A 126 14.69 5.39 2.48
N THR A 127 14.28 6.09 1.41
CA THR A 127 13.15 5.69 0.57
C THR A 127 13.36 4.30 -0.01
N LEU A 128 14.55 4.01 -0.56
CA LEU A 128 14.86 2.71 -1.16
C LEU A 128 14.83 1.59 -0.11
N SER A 129 15.50 1.77 1.04
CA SER A 129 15.48 0.75 2.10
C SER A 129 14.08 0.51 2.65
N ALA A 130 13.29 1.57 2.83
CA ALA A 130 11.91 1.48 3.29
C ALA A 130 11.00 0.81 2.25
N ALA A 131 11.22 1.09 0.95
CA ALA A 131 10.51 0.45 -0.16
C ALA A 131 10.83 -1.05 -0.24
N VAL A 132 12.10 -1.43 -0.07
CA VAL A 132 12.50 -2.84 -0.01
C VAL A 132 11.81 -3.54 1.16
N LEU A 133 11.83 -2.95 2.36
CA LEU A 133 11.16 -3.52 3.53
C LEU A 133 9.65 -3.67 3.32
N ALA A 134 8.98 -2.61 2.84
CA ALA A 134 7.55 -2.66 2.55
C ALA A 134 7.24 -3.73 1.49
N GLY A 135 8.07 -3.85 0.44
CA GLY A 135 7.95 -4.89 -0.58
C GLY A 135 8.07 -6.30 -0.02
N LEU A 136 9.02 -6.53 0.90
CA LEU A 136 9.16 -7.83 1.58
C LEU A 136 7.95 -8.16 2.46
N VAL A 137 7.43 -7.19 3.21
CA VAL A 137 6.23 -7.35 4.03
C VAL A 137 5.02 -7.66 3.15
N TRP A 138 4.85 -6.91 2.06
CA TRP A 138 3.78 -7.13 1.08
C TRP A 138 3.86 -8.53 0.46
N LEU A 139 5.06 -8.95 0.05
CA LEU A 139 5.27 -10.27 -0.56
C LEU A 139 4.92 -11.38 0.42
N LEU A 140 5.38 -11.28 1.67
CA LEU A 140 5.08 -12.26 2.71
C LEU A 140 3.57 -12.36 2.97
N LEU A 141 2.89 -11.22 3.10
CA LEU A 141 1.45 -11.18 3.35
C LEU A 141 0.62 -11.66 2.16
N SER A 142 1.05 -11.34 0.94
CA SER A 142 0.39 -11.83 -0.27
C SER A 142 0.48 -13.35 -0.33
N ARG A 143 1.67 -13.93 -0.07
CA ARG A 143 1.84 -15.39 -0.02
C ARG A 143 0.98 -16.06 1.05
N ILE A 144 0.90 -15.48 2.24
CA ILE A 144 0.04 -16.01 3.31
C ILE A 144 -1.43 -15.91 2.92
N GLY A 145 -1.83 -14.78 2.33
CA GLY A 145 -3.19 -14.53 1.91
C GLY A 145 -3.63 -15.40 0.75
N ASP A 146 -2.76 -15.68 -0.21
CA ASP A 146 -3.01 -16.57 -1.34
C ASP A 146 -3.34 -17.98 -0.82
N ILE A 147 -2.50 -18.53 0.07
CA ILE A 147 -2.73 -19.82 0.73
C ILE A 147 -4.06 -19.82 1.51
N ALA A 148 -4.37 -18.73 2.21
CA ALA A 148 -5.64 -18.61 2.94
C ALA A 148 -6.85 -18.50 2.01
N SER A 149 -6.69 -17.89 0.84
CA SER A 149 -7.74 -17.68 -0.16
C SER A 149 -8.02 -18.91 -1.02
N GLU A 150 -7.04 -19.81 -1.18
CA GLU A 150 -7.25 -21.14 -1.79
C GLU A 150 -8.29 -21.97 -1.03
N ALA A 151 -8.60 -21.67 0.23
CA ALA A 151 -9.71 -22.32 0.94
C ALA A 151 -11.10 -21.84 0.47
N LEU A 152 -11.17 -20.77 -0.33
CA LEU A 152 -12.41 -20.09 -0.78
C LEU A 152 -12.71 -20.41 -2.27
N TYR A 153 -12.78 -21.69 -2.65
CA TYR A 153 -13.17 -22.12 -4.01
C TYR A 153 -14.68 -22.00 -4.28
N ASP A 154 -15.25 -20.82 -4.12
CA ASP A 154 -16.68 -20.56 -4.34
C ASP A 154 -16.93 -19.21 -5.04
N GLU A 155 -18.20 -18.86 -5.32
CA GLU A 155 -18.65 -17.60 -5.96
C GLU A 155 -18.09 -16.30 -5.32
N ALA A 156 -17.44 -16.39 -4.16
CA ALA A 156 -16.84 -15.30 -3.39
C ALA A 156 -15.30 -15.17 -3.53
N ALA A 157 -14.63 -15.96 -4.39
CA ALA A 157 -13.16 -15.91 -4.57
C ALA A 157 -12.64 -14.49 -4.87
N TRP A 158 -13.37 -13.72 -5.68
CA TRP A 158 -13.08 -12.31 -5.98
C TRP A 158 -12.97 -11.43 -4.72
N ALA A 159 -13.78 -11.72 -3.70
CA ALA A 159 -13.76 -10.94 -2.45
C ALA A 159 -12.51 -11.27 -1.64
N GLY A 160 -12.10 -12.55 -1.63
CA GLY A 160 -10.86 -13.01 -1.01
C GLY A 160 -9.63 -12.33 -1.63
N VAL A 161 -9.50 -12.37 -2.95
CA VAL A 161 -8.39 -11.74 -3.68
C VAL A 161 -8.33 -10.23 -3.44
N GLY A 162 -9.47 -9.53 -3.53
CA GLY A 162 -9.53 -8.09 -3.30
C GLY A 162 -9.15 -7.71 -1.87
N LEU A 163 -9.60 -8.49 -0.89
CA LEU A 163 -9.35 -8.26 0.53
C LEU A 163 -7.90 -8.56 0.91
N VAL A 164 -7.35 -9.70 0.48
CA VAL A 164 -5.94 -10.07 0.69
C VAL A 164 -5.03 -8.99 0.11
N ARG A 165 -5.27 -8.58 -1.14
CA ARG A 165 -4.46 -7.55 -1.80
C ARG A 165 -4.56 -6.21 -1.08
N GLY A 166 -5.78 -5.77 -0.76
CA GLY A 166 -6.02 -4.52 -0.05
C GLY A 166 -5.35 -4.49 1.33
N LEU A 167 -5.44 -5.58 2.09
CA LEU A 167 -4.80 -5.71 3.41
C LEU A 167 -3.28 -5.80 3.32
N ALA A 168 -2.74 -6.57 2.38
CA ALA A 168 -1.31 -6.67 2.17
C ALA A 168 -0.71 -5.28 1.87
N PHE A 169 -1.36 -4.49 1.02
CA PHE A 169 -0.99 -3.09 0.80
C PHE A 169 -1.15 -2.24 2.07
N ALA A 170 -2.30 -2.31 2.75
CA ALA A 170 -2.55 -1.50 3.94
C ALA A 170 -1.57 -1.77 5.10
N ILE A 171 -1.09 -3.00 5.25
CA ILE A 171 -0.14 -3.39 6.30
C ILE A 171 1.30 -3.02 5.90
N SER A 172 1.66 -3.16 4.62
CA SER A 172 3.02 -2.89 4.14
C SER A 172 3.32 -1.40 3.99
N LEU A 173 2.35 -0.59 3.55
CA LEU A 173 2.56 0.81 3.24
C LEU A 173 3.05 1.68 4.43
N PRO A 174 2.61 1.46 5.68
CA PRO A 174 3.19 2.13 6.85
C PRO A 174 4.71 2.02 6.95
N PHE A 175 5.31 0.88 6.54
CA PHE A 175 6.76 0.68 6.58
C PHE A 175 7.52 1.47 5.53
N LEU A 176 6.86 1.89 4.45
CA LEU A 176 7.38 2.86 3.50
C LEU A 176 7.16 4.29 4.00
N LEU A 177 5.92 4.61 4.37
CA LEU A 177 5.48 5.96 4.70
C LEU A 177 6.15 6.48 5.96
N GLY A 178 6.26 5.65 6.99
CA GLY A 178 6.75 6.07 8.29
C GLY A 178 8.19 6.58 8.27
N PRO A 179 9.17 5.80 7.75
CA PRO A 179 10.54 6.26 7.62
C PRO A 179 10.71 7.50 6.73
N VAL A 180 9.98 7.58 5.61
CA VAL A 180 10.05 8.71 4.69
C VAL A 180 9.44 9.97 5.30
N ALA A 181 8.27 9.85 5.93
CA ALA A 181 7.61 10.97 6.62
C ALA A 181 8.46 11.47 7.80
N TYR A 182 8.97 10.58 8.64
CA TYR A 182 9.80 10.93 9.79
C TYR A 182 11.14 11.56 9.37
N GLY A 183 11.81 11.00 8.36
CA GLY A 183 13.03 11.58 7.80
C GLY A 183 12.83 13.00 7.29
N SER A 184 11.65 13.30 6.73
CA SER A 184 11.31 14.63 6.23
C SER A 184 10.95 15.67 7.31
N LEU A 185 10.71 15.22 8.55
CA LEU A 185 10.50 16.09 9.71
C LEU A 185 11.85 16.47 10.35
N GLY A 186 12.81 15.54 10.39
CA GLY A 186 14.16 15.78 10.94
C GLY A 186 15.02 16.80 10.17
N VAL A 187 14.74 17.04 8.88
CA VAL A 187 15.46 18.05 8.07
C VAL A 187 15.13 19.49 8.51
N LYS A 188 14.06 19.71 9.30
CA LYS A 188 13.73 21.04 9.84
C LYS A 188 14.48 21.41 11.12
N GLY A 189 15.31 20.52 11.68
CA GLY A 189 15.86 20.66 13.04
C GLY A 189 17.36 20.94 13.18
N VAL A 190 18.12 21.12 12.10
CA VAL A 190 19.56 21.43 12.19
C VAL A 190 19.83 22.80 11.55
N PRO A 191 20.06 23.87 12.33
CA PRO A 191 20.63 25.08 11.77
C PRO A 191 22.03 24.78 11.22
N PRO A 192 22.42 25.35 10.06
CA PRO A 192 23.76 25.18 9.54
C PRO A 192 24.73 25.96 10.43
N GLY A 193 25.45 25.24 11.30
CA GLY A 193 26.63 25.78 11.98
C GLY A 193 26.58 25.80 13.50
N GLU A 194 26.51 24.63 14.15
CA GLU A 194 27.13 24.49 15.47
C GLU A 194 28.14 23.34 15.44
N PRO A 195 29.44 23.60 15.70
CA PRO A 195 30.45 22.56 15.82
C PRO A 195 30.24 21.78 17.10
N THR A 196 30.32 20.45 17.00
CA THR A 196 30.38 19.53 18.13
C THR A 196 31.65 19.78 18.94
N SER A 197 31.50 20.23 20.19
CA SER A 197 32.50 20.09 21.25
C SER A 197 32.16 18.90 22.12
#